data_AF-A0A0H5CJ20-F1
#
_entry.id   AF-A0A0H5CJ20-F1
#
_cell.length_a   1.000
_cell.length_b   1.000
_cell.length_c   1.000
_cell.angle_alpha   90.00
_cell.angle_beta   90.00
_cell.angle_gamma   90.00
#
_symmetry.space_group_name_H-M   'P 1'
#
loop_
_entity.id
_entity.type
_entity.pdbx_description
1 polymer ?
#
loop_
_entity_poly.entity_id
_entity_poly.type
_entity_poly.pdbx_seq_one_letter_code
_entity_poly.pdbx_strand_id
1 'polypeptide(L)'
;MSAANATVTVRLPSGWLDIDPRAEDLTAEVRRGAIAQWGDQVDLSVLDQAAAPMTAELRRLSAVAEVLLAGCYAEAIVGDDNEQPLVLTANVVLAMTPPVSCLAEIRRGLAKRAGAGSTIVGVDLPAGPAVLAAEQVVLSHPEWTVRIPAAQRQYFLQIDGSGKAAVLSFLTPNLDLADEFDAVFRAIADTLTVTPLDHSGNGT
;
A
#
# COMPACT_ATOMS: atom_id res chain seq x y z
N MET A 1 -20.56 0.31 24.14
CA MET A 1 -20.48 1.30 23.04
C MET A 1 -20.26 0.52 21.77
N SER A 2 -21.21 0.56 20.83
CA SER A 2 -21.07 -0.12 19.54
C SER A 2 -19.94 0.54 18.77
N ALA A 3 -18.94 -0.22 18.32
CA ALA A 3 -17.94 0.30 17.39
C ALA A 3 -18.69 0.71 16.12
N ALA A 4 -18.64 1.99 15.74
CA ALA A 4 -19.20 2.40 14.47
C ALA A 4 -18.43 1.64 13.37
N ASN A 5 -19.11 0.71 12.71
CA ASN A 5 -18.54 0.08 11.52
C ASN A 5 -18.55 1.15 10.42
N ALA A 6 -17.42 1.36 9.76
CA ALA A 6 -17.30 2.25 8.61
C ALA A 6 -16.74 1.44 7.44
N THR A 7 -17.23 1.73 6.25
CA THR A 7 -16.63 1.23 5.01
C THR A 7 -15.53 2.19 4.60
N VAL A 8 -14.34 1.66 4.35
CA VAL A 8 -13.18 2.43 3.87
C VAL A 8 -12.82 1.93 2.48
N THR A 9 -12.74 2.82 1.49
CA THR A 9 -12.40 2.45 0.12
C THR A 9 -11.41 3.43 -0.51
N VAL A 10 -10.67 2.96 -1.51
CA VAL A 10 -9.74 3.74 -2.33
C VAL A 10 -9.93 3.33 -3.79
N ARG A 11 -9.64 4.23 -4.74
CA ARG A 11 -9.72 3.93 -6.17
C ARG A 11 -8.32 3.74 -6.73
N LEU A 12 -8.10 2.62 -7.40
CA LEU A 12 -6.86 2.36 -8.13
C LEU A 12 -6.94 2.97 -9.54
N PRO A 13 -5.88 3.65 -10.02
CA PRO A 13 -5.81 4.14 -11.40
C PRO A 13 -5.81 2.99 -12.40
N SER A 14 -6.11 3.31 -13.67
CA SER A 14 -5.94 2.35 -14.76
C SER A 14 -4.48 1.85 -14.82
N GLY A 15 -4.29 0.56 -15.11
CA GLY A 15 -2.98 -0.09 -15.16
C GLY A 15 -2.51 -0.69 -13.82
N TRP A 16 -3.22 -0.43 -12.72
CA TRP A 16 -3.02 -1.13 -11.46
C TRP A 16 -3.83 -2.43 -11.42
N LEU A 17 -3.19 -3.49 -10.97
CA LEU A 17 -3.80 -4.79 -10.69
C LEU A 17 -4.43 -4.76 -9.31
N ASP A 18 -5.70 -5.15 -9.21
CA ASP A 18 -6.37 -5.42 -7.94
C ASP A 18 -6.02 -6.85 -7.50
N ILE A 19 -5.54 -7.00 -6.26
CA ILE A 19 -5.05 -8.26 -5.71
C ILE A 19 -5.92 -8.61 -4.52
N ASP A 20 -6.45 -9.83 -4.51
CA ASP A 20 -7.12 -10.35 -3.31
C ASP A 20 -6.07 -10.57 -2.20
N PRO A 21 -6.08 -9.76 -1.12
CA PRO A 21 -5.11 -9.90 -0.03
C PRO A 21 -5.30 -11.20 0.77
N ARG A 22 -6.40 -11.93 0.54
CA ARG A 22 -6.73 -13.20 1.20
C ARG A 22 -6.29 -14.43 0.39
N ALA A 23 -5.75 -14.23 -0.81
CA ALA A 23 -5.26 -15.32 -1.63
C ALA A 23 -4.15 -16.09 -0.89
N GLU A 24 -4.21 -17.42 -0.98
CA GLU A 24 -3.22 -18.32 -0.35
C GLU A 24 -1.81 -18.11 -0.93
N ASP A 25 -1.72 -17.80 -2.22
CA ASP A 25 -0.49 -17.47 -2.93
C ASP A 25 -0.60 -16.11 -3.64
N LEU A 26 -0.19 -15.05 -2.92
CA LEU A 26 -0.14 -13.68 -3.43
C LEU A 26 0.80 -13.52 -4.64
N THR A 27 1.89 -14.29 -4.71
CA THR A 27 2.81 -14.23 -5.85
C THR A 27 2.14 -14.78 -7.10
N ALA A 28 1.38 -15.87 -6.97
CA ALA A 28 0.58 -16.40 -8.07
C ALA A 28 -0.53 -15.44 -8.53
N GLU A 29 -1.17 -14.69 -7.62
CA GLU A 29 -2.14 -13.65 -7.99
C GLU A 29 -1.48 -12.52 -8.80
N VAL A 30 -0.31 -12.06 -8.38
CA VAL A 30 0.43 -11.03 -9.12
C VAL A 30 0.79 -11.50 -10.52
N ARG A 31 1.28 -12.74 -10.64
CA ARG A 31 1.55 -13.35 -11.95
C ARG A 31 0.29 -13.40 -12.82
N ARG A 32 -0.84 -13.85 -12.27
CA ARG A 32 -2.11 -13.89 -13.00
C ARG A 32 -2.52 -12.52 -13.52
N GLY A 33 -2.49 -11.51 -12.65
CA GLY A 33 -2.82 -10.13 -13.03
C GLY A 33 -1.89 -9.59 -14.11
N ALA A 34 -0.58 -9.76 -13.92
CA ALA A 34 0.43 -9.33 -14.89
C ALA A 34 0.30 -10.01 -16.25
N ILE A 35 0.09 -11.33 -16.28
CA ILE A 35 -0.15 -12.09 -17.51
C ILE A 35 -1.45 -11.64 -18.17
N ALA A 36 -2.51 -11.42 -17.41
CA ALA A 36 -3.78 -10.92 -17.95
C ALA A 36 -3.64 -9.52 -18.57
N GLN A 37 -2.73 -8.69 -18.04
CA GLN A 37 -2.51 -7.32 -18.51
C GLN A 37 -1.50 -7.23 -19.67
N TRP A 38 -0.43 -8.03 -19.68
CA TRP A 38 0.68 -7.92 -20.66
C TRP A 38 0.84 -9.12 -21.59
N GLY A 39 0.12 -10.22 -21.38
CA GLY A 39 0.27 -11.45 -22.15
C GLY A 39 1.68 -12.04 -22.06
N ASP A 40 2.18 -12.57 -23.18
CA ASP A 40 3.50 -13.25 -23.25
C ASP A 40 4.70 -12.27 -23.34
N GLN A 41 4.46 -10.96 -23.25
CA GLN A 41 5.51 -9.94 -23.41
C GLN A 41 6.39 -9.76 -22.17
N VAL A 42 6.06 -10.39 -21.04
CA VAL A 42 6.75 -10.21 -19.76
C VAL A 42 7.52 -11.46 -19.36
N ASP A 43 8.81 -11.29 -19.09
CA ASP A 43 9.63 -12.31 -18.47
C ASP A 43 9.14 -12.55 -17.03
N LEU A 44 8.60 -13.75 -16.79
CA LEU A 44 8.06 -14.15 -15.49
C LEU A 44 9.10 -14.11 -14.37
N SER A 45 10.39 -14.30 -14.68
CA SER A 45 11.46 -14.24 -13.71
C SER A 45 11.74 -12.81 -13.24
N VAL A 46 11.60 -11.83 -14.12
CA VAL A 46 11.74 -10.41 -13.81
C VAL A 46 10.53 -9.94 -13.00
N LEU A 47 9.33 -10.37 -13.38
CA LEU A 47 8.11 -10.08 -12.64
C LEU A 47 8.16 -10.64 -11.22
N ASP A 48 8.68 -11.86 -11.03
CA ASP A 48 8.82 -12.47 -9.70
C ASP A 48 9.72 -11.67 -8.78
N GLN A 49 10.87 -11.22 -9.28
CA GLN A 49 11.78 -10.38 -8.51
C GLN A 49 11.14 -9.05 -8.15
N ALA A 50 10.34 -8.50 -9.06
CA ALA A 50 9.68 -7.21 -8.88
C ALA A 50 8.46 -7.31 -7.93
N ALA A 51 7.79 -8.47 -7.88
CA ALA A 51 6.65 -8.76 -7.02
C ALA A 51 7.03 -9.19 -5.60
N ALA A 52 8.21 -9.80 -5.42
CA ALA A 52 8.64 -10.32 -4.12
C ALA A 52 8.63 -9.26 -2.99
N PRO A 53 9.13 -8.02 -3.19
CA PRO A 53 8.96 -6.88 -2.28
C PRO A 53 7.53 -6.69 -1.78
N MET A 54 6.57 -6.71 -2.70
CA MET A 54 5.17 -6.50 -2.39
C MET A 54 4.62 -7.63 -1.54
N THR A 55 4.86 -8.88 -1.94
CA THR A 55 4.37 -10.05 -1.21
C THR A 55 4.88 -10.05 0.23
N ALA A 56 6.14 -9.65 0.46
CA ALA A 56 6.70 -9.51 1.80
C ALA A 56 6.00 -8.42 2.62
N GLU A 57 5.75 -7.24 2.03
CA GLU A 57 5.06 -6.13 2.70
C GLU A 57 3.60 -6.46 3.01
N LEU A 58 2.89 -7.08 2.06
CA LEU A 58 1.52 -7.56 2.26
C LEU A 58 1.44 -8.55 3.42
N ARG A 59 2.31 -9.57 3.45
CA ARG A 59 2.37 -10.53 4.58
C ARG A 59 2.64 -9.83 5.91
N ARG A 60 3.57 -8.86 5.93
CA ARG A 60 3.92 -8.10 7.13
C ARG A 60 2.72 -7.29 7.65
N LEU A 61 1.98 -6.63 6.77
CA LEU A 61 0.80 -5.84 7.13
C LEU A 61 -0.39 -6.73 7.56
N SER A 62 -0.66 -7.81 6.84
CA SER A 62 -1.71 -8.78 7.17
C SER A 62 -1.51 -9.46 8.53
N ALA A 63 -0.29 -9.50 9.07
CA ALA A 63 -0.03 -10.06 10.39
C ALA A 63 -0.53 -9.18 11.55
N VAL A 64 -0.75 -7.88 11.33
CA VAL A 64 -1.02 -6.90 12.40
C VAL A 64 -2.20 -5.98 12.14
N ALA A 65 -2.77 -6.02 10.93
CA ALA A 65 -3.89 -5.19 10.51
C ALA A 65 -4.86 -5.98 9.63
N GLU A 66 -6.11 -5.53 9.59
CA GLU A 66 -7.13 -6.10 8.69
C GLU A 66 -6.96 -5.47 7.30
N VAL A 67 -6.44 -6.24 6.34
CA VAL A 67 -6.23 -5.75 4.97
C VAL A 67 -7.54 -5.78 4.20
N LEU A 68 -7.90 -4.63 3.62
CA LEU A 68 -9.14 -4.41 2.86
C LEU A 68 -8.92 -4.47 1.35
N LEU A 69 -7.77 -3.98 0.88
CA LEU A 69 -7.40 -3.95 -0.53
C LEU A 69 -5.88 -4.05 -0.67
N ALA A 70 -5.43 -4.74 -1.71
CA ALA A 70 -4.06 -4.75 -2.17
C ALA A 70 -4.04 -4.44 -3.67
N GLY A 71 -3.07 -3.65 -4.12
CA GLY A 71 -2.90 -3.34 -5.53
C GLY A 71 -1.44 -3.28 -5.92
N CYS A 72 -1.17 -3.64 -7.17
CA CYS A 72 0.18 -3.66 -7.75
C CYS A 72 0.19 -2.92 -9.08
N TYR A 73 1.10 -1.98 -9.22
CA TYR A 73 1.54 -1.45 -10.50
C TYR A 73 2.81 -2.18 -10.91
N ALA A 74 2.84 -2.64 -12.15
CA ALA A 74 4.08 -2.98 -12.82
C ALA A 74 4.06 -2.38 -14.22
N GLU A 75 5.22 -2.04 -14.76
CA GLU A 75 5.38 -1.62 -16.15
C GLU A 75 6.78 -1.98 -16.61
N ALA A 76 6.88 -2.59 -17.79
CA ALA A 76 8.16 -2.84 -18.44
C ALA A 76 8.37 -1.78 -19.53
N ILE A 77 9.37 -0.94 -19.36
CA ILE A 77 9.82 0.02 -20.38
C ILE A 77 10.92 -0.69 -21.17
N VAL A 78 10.58 -1.09 -22.39
CA VAL A 78 11.52 -1.75 -23.31
C VAL A 78 12.35 -0.68 -24.00
N GLY A 79 13.67 -0.72 -23.80
CA GLY A 79 14.63 0.12 -24.52
C GLY A 79 14.88 -0.38 -25.94
N ASP A 80 15.92 0.14 -26.60
CA ASP A 80 16.36 -0.37 -27.91
C ASP A 80 16.75 -1.86 -27.83
N ASP A 81 16.80 -2.55 -28.99
CA ASP A 81 16.94 -4.01 -29.16
C ASP A 81 18.06 -4.73 -28.37
N ASN A 82 18.94 -4.00 -27.67
CA ASN A 82 20.05 -4.53 -26.87
C ASN A 82 20.03 -4.13 -25.38
N GLU A 83 19.01 -3.43 -24.89
CA GLU A 83 18.91 -3.02 -23.48
C GLU A 83 17.96 -3.94 -22.69
N GLN A 84 18.32 -4.22 -21.42
CA GLN A 84 17.39 -4.91 -20.53
C GLN A 84 16.19 -4.01 -20.22
N PRO A 85 14.95 -4.52 -20.26
CA PRO A 85 13.77 -3.74 -19.93
C PRO A 85 13.86 -3.15 -18.52
N LEU A 86 13.57 -1.86 -18.37
CA LEU A 86 13.41 -1.25 -17.06
C LEU A 86 12.04 -1.66 -16.51
N VAL A 87 12.02 -2.33 -15.36
CA VAL A 87 10.77 -2.71 -14.71
C VAL A 87 10.49 -1.78 -13.54
N LEU A 88 9.38 -1.05 -13.67
CA LEU A 88 8.82 -0.19 -12.63
C LEU A 88 7.82 -0.99 -11.83
N THR A 89 7.92 -0.96 -10.50
CA THR A 89 6.88 -1.51 -9.63
C THR A 89 6.52 -0.58 -8.49
N ALA A 90 5.24 -0.58 -8.15
CA ALA A 90 4.74 0.08 -6.96
C ALA A 90 3.54 -0.66 -6.41
N ASN A 91 3.36 -0.58 -5.10
CA ASN A 91 2.33 -1.33 -4.41
C ASN A 91 1.50 -0.39 -3.56
N VAL A 92 0.24 -0.75 -3.38
CA VAL A 92 -0.68 -0.06 -2.49
C VAL A 92 -1.41 -1.09 -1.63
N VAL A 93 -1.52 -0.81 -0.34
CA VAL A 93 -2.24 -1.64 0.61
C VAL A 93 -3.11 -0.74 1.46
N LEU A 94 -4.41 -1.02 1.47
CA LEU A 94 -5.35 -0.40 2.39
C LEU A 94 -5.65 -1.39 3.51
N ALA A 95 -5.42 -0.99 4.75
CA ALA A 95 -5.69 -1.80 5.92
C ALA A 95 -6.33 -1.00 7.05
N MET A 96 -7.00 -1.69 7.97
CA MET A 96 -7.55 -1.12 9.21
C MET A 96 -6.69 -1.54 10.39
N THR A 97 -6.27 -0.58 11.19
CA THR A 97 -5.48 -0.86 12.40
C THR A 97 -6.31 -1.59 13.44
N PRO A 98 -5.64 -2.27 14.40
CA PRO A 98 -6.22 -2.49 15.73
C PRO A 98 -6.68 -1.17 16.37
N PRO A 99 -7.43 -1.22 17.48
CA PRO A 99 -7.83 -0.02 18.18
C PRO A 99 -6.64 0.89 18.53
N VAL A 100 -6.79 2.18 18.25
CA VAL A 100 -5.83 3.26 18.48
C VAL A 100 -6.55 4.42 19.18
N SER A 101 -5.87 5.12 20.08
CA SER A 101 -6.55 6.18 20.86
C SER A 101 -6.80 7.43 20.02
N CYS A 102 -5.80 7.87 19.23
CA CYS A 102 -5.93 9.00 18.30
C CYS A 102 -4.73 9.12 17.33
N LEU A 103 -4.88 9.97 16.30
CA LEU A 103 -3.78 10.31 15.37
C LEU A 103 -2.52 10.85 16.06
N ALA A 104 -2.66 11.63 17.14
CA ALA A 104 -1.51 12.16 17.86
C ALA A 104 -0.66 11.04 18.48
N GLU A 105 -1.28 9.96 18.93
CA GLU A 105 -0.58 8.78 19.43
C GLU A 105 0.11 8.01 18.31
N ILE A 106 -0.56 7.82 17.17
CA ILE A 106 0.04 7.22 15.96
C ILE A 106 1.29 8.00 15.55
N ARG A 107 1.17 9.33 15.42
CA ARG A 107 2.29 10.22 15.07
C ARG A 107 3.45 10.07 16.05
N ARG A 108 3.18 10.04 17.35
CA ARG A 108 4.21 9.86 18.40
C ARG A 108 4.86 8.49 18.32
N GLY A 109 4.10 7.43 18.06
CA GLY A 109 4.61 6.07 17.89
C GLY A 109 5.51 5.94 16.66
N LEU A 110 5.14 6.59 15.55
CA LEU A 110 5.97 6.69 14.35
C LEU A 110 7.26 7.46 14.64
N ALA A 111 7.17 8.62 15.30
CA ALA A 111 8.32 9.46 15.60
C ALA A 111 9.36 8.76 16.50
N LYS A 112 8.92 7.87 17.39
CA LYS A 112 9.83 7.05 18.22
C LYS A 112 10.59 5.98 17.43
N ARG A 113 10.03 5.52 16.31
CA ARG A 113 10.60 4.46 15.46
C ARG A 113 11.34 5.02 14.24
N ALA A 114 11.10 6.29 13.93
CA ALA A 114 11.68 6.98 12.79
C ALA A 114 13.21 6.89 12.80
N GLY A 115 13.76 6.44 11.68
CA GLY A 115 15.19 6.47 11.41
C GLY A 115 15.65 7.84 10.90
N ALA A 116 16.95 7.95 10.65
CA ALA A 116 17.49 9.11 9.93
C ALA A 116 16.87 9.17 8.52
N GLY A 117 16.32 10.33 8.15
CA GLY A 117 15.69 10.54 6.84
C GLY A 117 14.19 10.24 6.78
N SER A 118 13.58 9.72 7.85
CA SER A 118 12.12 9.55 7.90
C SER A 118 11.42 10.91 8.06
N THR A 119 10.33 11.10 7.33
CA THR A 119 9.44 12.28 7.40
C THR A 119 8.13 11.88 8.04
N ILE A 120 7.68 12.61 9.07
CA ILE A 120 6.38 12.40 9.71
C ILE A 120 5.68 13.73 9.89
N VAL A 121 4.62 13.94 9.12
CA VAL A 121 3.91 15.23 9.04
C VAL A 121 2.39 15.03 9.09
N GLY A 122 1.67 16.04 9.58
CA GLY A 122 0.23 16.10 9.41
C GLY A 122 -0.11 16.55 8.00
N VAL A 123 -1.12 15.96 7.39
CA VAL A 123 -1.63 16.31 6.06
C VAL A 123 -3.15 16.28 6.09
N ASP A 124 -3.79 17.02 5.19
CA ASP A 124 -5.23 16.92 4.98
C ASP A 124 -5.49 16.10 3.71
N LEU A 125 -6.29 15.05 3.86
CA LEU A 125 -6.88 14.29 2.77
C LEU A 125 -8.35 14.70 2.60
N PRO A 126 -8.97 14.47 1.44
CA PRO A 126 -10.41 14.72 1.26
C PRO A 126 -11.30 13.99 2.28
N ALA A 127 -10.87 12.84 2.79
CA ALA A 127 -11.56 12.09 3.84
C ALA A 127 -11.32 12.61 5.27
N GLY A 128 -10.42 13.57 5.46
CA GLY A 128 -10.13 14.19 6.76
C GLY A 128 -8.63 14.33 7.08
N PRO A 129 -8.32 14.84 8.29
CA PRO A 129 -6.95 15.00 8.75
C PRO A 129 -6.24 13.66 8.88
N ALA A 130 -5.01 13.57 8.39
CA ALA A 130 -4.21 12.36 8.39
C ALA A 130 -2.76 12.64 8.85
N VAL A 131 -2.04 11.56 9.15
CA VAL A 131 -0.59 11.58 9.36
C VAL A 131 0.06 10.89 8.17
N LEU A 132 0.98 11.57 7.50
CA LEU A 132 1.86 10.98 6.51
C LEU A 132 3.18 10.60 7.18
N ALA A 133 3.57 9.34 7.06
CA ALA A 133 4.93 8.87 7.31
C ALA A 133 5.57 8.46 5.98
N ALA A 134 6.76 8.97 5.70
CA ALA A 134 7.55 8.57 4.54
C ALA A 134 8.96 8.20 5.00
N GLU A 135 9.49 7.08 4.52
CA GLU A 135 10.82 6.61 4.87
C GLU A 135 11.39 5.69 3.79
N GLN A 136 12.71 5.52 3.79
CA GLN A 136 13.34 4.43 3.07
C GLN A 136 13.44 3.22 4.00
N VAL A 137 12.92 2.09 3.54
CA VAL A 137 12.99 0.81 4.23
C VAL A 137 13.88 -0.16 3.48
N VAL A 138 14.35 -1.19 4.16
CA VAL A 138 15.05 -2.30 3.53
C VAL A 138 14.23 -3.56 3.71
N LEU A 139 13.68 -4.05 2.61
CA LEU A 139 12.92 -5.27 2.57
C LEU A 139 13.86 -6.48 2.62
N SER A 140 13.46 -7.45 3.43
CA SER A 140 14.17 -8.71 3.60
C SER A 140 13.18 -9.81 3.87
N HIS A 141 13.39 -10.98 3.26
CA HIS A 141 12.66 -12.20 3.54
C HIS A 141 13.67 -13.29 3.95
N PRO A 142 13.32 -14.23 4.85
CA PRO A 142 14.24 -15.30 5.28
C PRO A 142 14.83 -16.13 4.13
N GLU A 143 14.10 -16.24 3.02
CA GLU A 143 14.50 -16.99 1.83
C GLU A 143 15.27 -16.15 0.81
N TRP A 144 15.41 -14.84 1.02
CA TRP A 144 16.14 -13.97 0.10
C TRP A 144 17.60 -13.84 0.52
N THR A 145 18.49 -14.01 -0.44
CA THR A 145 19.92 -13.71 -0.29
C THR A 145 20.24 -12.22 -0.44
N VAL A 146 19.29 -11.46 -1.01
CA VAL A 146 19.43 -10.03 -1.29
C VAL A 146 18.48 -9.21 -0.40
N ARG A 147 18.92 -8.01 -0.05
CA ARG A 147 18.12 -7.01 0.66
C ARG A 147 17.71 -5.94 -0.34
N ILE A 148 16.42 -5.60 -0.38
CA ILE A 148 15.87 -4.70 -1.40
C ILE A 148 15.52 -3.37 -0.74
N PRO A 149 16.26 -2.29 -1.01
CA PRO A 149 15.87 -0.98 -0.51
C PRO A 149 14.61 -0.50 -1.23
N ALA A 150 13.72 0.18 -0.52
CA ALA A 150 12.44 0.65 -1.05
C ALA A 150 12.02 1.96 -0.38
N ALA A 151 11.31 2.80 -1.13
CA ALA A 151 10.63 3.97 -0.60
C ALA A 151 9.24 3.54 -0.11
N GLN A 152 8.92 3.88 1.13
CA GLN A 152 7.64 3.61 1.75
C GLN A 152 6.94 4.92 2.12
N ARG A 153 5.63 4.99 1.85
CA ARG A 153 4.75 6.08 2.30
C ARG A 153 3.50 5.51 2.94
N GLN A 154 3.09 6.03 4.08
CA GLN A 154 1.92 5.57 4.80
C GLN A 154 1.08 6.75 5.23
N TYR A 155 -0.20 6.73 4.84
CA TYR A 155 -1.21 7.67 5.30
C TYR A 155 -2.04 7.00 6.38
N PHE A 156 -2.14 7.63 7.54
CA PHE A 156 -2.96 7.20 8.66
C PHE A 156 -4.13 8.17 8.82
N LEU A 157 -5.34 7.70 8.55
CA LEU A 157 -6.59 8.44 8.72
C LEU A 157 -7.39 7.82 9.86
N GLN A 158 -7.72 8.59 10.89
CA GLN A 158 -8.54 8.09 11.98
C GLN A 158 -10.00 7.97 11.53
N ILE A 159 -10.63 6.85 11.90
CA ILE A 159 -12.04 6.58 11.57
C ILE A 159 -12.89 6.90 12.79
N ASP A 160 -13.65 7.98 12.70
CA ASP A 160 -14.49 8.49 13.78
C ASP A 160 -15.46 7.43 14.32
N GLY A 161 -15.58 7.36 15.66
CA GLY A 161 -16.47 6.43 16.35
C GLY A 161 -16.04 4.95 16.34
N SER A 162 -15.00 4.57 15.58
CA SER A 162 -14.52 3.18 15.52
C SER A 162 -13.39 2.89 16.50
N GLY A 163 -12.66 3.92 16.93
CA GLY A 163 -11.40 3.78 17.66
C GLY A 163 -10.29 3.13 16.82
N LYS A 164 -10.42 3.06 15.49
CA LYS A 164 -9.42 2.52 14.56
C LYS A 164 -8.91 3.62 13.61
N ALA A 165 -7.87 3.32 12.86
CA ALA A 165 -7.42 4.12 11.74
C ALA A 165 -7.37 3.28 10.45
N ALA A 166 -7.65 3.92 9.31
CA ALA A 166 -7.28 3.41 8.00
C ALA A 166 -5.80 3.73 7.75
N VAL A 167 -5.08 2.75 7.23
CA VAL A 167 -3.68 2.85 6.80
C VAL A 167 -3.63 2.58 5.32
N LEU A 168 -3.24 3.59 4.54
CA LEU A 168 -2.94 3.44 3.13
C LEU A 168 -1.42 3.46 2.96
N SER A 169 -0.84 2.29 2.72
CA SER A 169 0.60 2.07 2.60
C SER A 169 0.96 1.92 1.13
N PHE A 170 1.96 2.69 0.70
CA PHE A 170 2.57 2.62 -0.61
C PHE A 170 4.02 2.19 -0.50
N LEU A 171 4.48 1.40 -1.47
CA LEU A 171 5.86 0.94 -1.49
C LEU A 171 6.36 0.79 -2.93
N THR A 172 7.55 1.32 -3.22
CA THR A 172 8.26 1.07 -4.49
C THR A 172 9.74 0.74 -4.23
N PRO A 173 10.29 -0.30 -4.85
CA PRO A 173 11.73 -0.57 -4.86
C PRO A 173 12.50 0.33 -5.85
N ASN A 174 11.82 1.08 -6.72
CA ASN A 174 12.43 2.00 -7.68
C ASN A 174 12.82 3.32 -7.01
N LEU A 175 13.85 3.30 -6.15
CA LEU A 175 14.27 4.47 -5.36
C LEU A 175 14.58 5.71 -6.19
N ASP A 176 15.20 5.53 -7.36
CA ASP A 176 15.56 6.65 -8.24
C ASP A 176 14.33 7.33 -8.86
N LEU A 177 13.17 6.67 -8.81
CA LEU A 177 11.89 7.17 -9.29
C LEU A 177 10.88 7.40 -8.15
N ALA A 178 11.37 7.38 -6.91
CA ALA A 178 10.50 7.41 -5.74
C ALA A 178 9.66 8.70 -5.70
N ASP A 179 10.21 9.82 -6.17
CA ASP A 179 9.60 11.16 -6.18
C ASP A 179 8.49 11.28 -7.25
N GLU A 180 8.66 10.62 -8.40
CA GLU A 180 7.65 10.53 -9.45
C GLU A 180 6.43 9.75 -8.96
N PHE A 181 6.67 8.71 -8.15
CA PHE A 181 5.59 7.96 -7.51
C PHE A 181 4.87 8.76 -6.41
N ASP A 182 5.44 9.83 -5.83
CA ASP A 182 4.76 10.66 -4.80
C ASP A 182 3.47 11.23 -5.33
N ALA A 183 3.51 11.78 -6.55
CA ALA A 183 2.36 12.39 -7.18
C ALA A 183 1.26 11.34 -7.39
N VAL A 184 1.62 10.14 -7.82
CA VAL A 184 0.69 9.02 -8.02
C VAL A 184 0.12 8.55 -6.67
N PHE A 185 0.96 8.30 -5.68
CA PHE A 185 0.54 7.85 -4.35
C PHE A 185 -0.36 8.88 -3.68
N ARG A 186 -0.05 10.17 -3.83
CA ARG A 186 -0.89 11.25 -3.33
C ARG A 186 -2.25 11.27 -4.05
N ALA A 187 -2.27 11.16 -5.37
CA ALA A 187 -3.51 11.11 -6.13
C ALA A 187 -4.40 9.92 -5.70
N ILE A 188 -3.81 8.75 -5.46
CA ILE A 188 -4.54 7.58 -4.93
C ILE A 188 -5.05 7.86 -3.52
N ALA A 189 -4.22 8.41 -2.63
CA ALA A 189 -4.61 8.77 -1.26
C ALA A 189 -5.76 9.78 -1.22
N ASP A 190 -5.81 10.72 -2.17
CA ASP A 190 -6.89 11.69 -2.29
C ASP A 190 -8.24 11.04 -2.68
N THR A 191 -8.23 9.80 -3.21
CA THR A 191 -9.47 9.03 -3.48
C THR A 191 -9.97 8.22 -2.29
N LEU A 192 -9.25 8.24 -1.16
CA LEU A 192 -9.68 7.56 0.06
C LEU A 192 -11.04 8.12 0.50
N THR A 193 -11.98 7.23 0.78
CA THR A 193 -13.30 7.57 1.30
C THR A 193 -13.64 6.74 2.53
N VAL A 194 -14.35 7.36 3.47
CA VAL A 194 -14.84 6.71 4.69
C VAL A 194 -16.34 6.97 4.77
N THR A 195 -17.11 5.89 4.75
CA THR A 195 -18.57 5.95 4.83
C THR A 195 -19.02 5.26 6.12
N PRO A 196 -19.68 5.97 7.06
CA PRO A 196 -20.30 5.34 8.20
C PRO A 196 -21.33 4.29 7.76
N LEU A 197 -21.37 3.12 8.40
CA LEU A 197 -22.46 2.17 8.20
C LEU A 197 -23.65 2.65 9.03
N ASP A 198 -24.59 3.31 8.36
CA ASP A 198 -25.85 3.75 8.95
C ASP A 198 -26.58 2.55 9.58
N HIS A 199 -26.87 2.65 10.88
CA HIS A 199 -27.71 1.68 11.60
C HIS A 199 -29.21 2.01 11.48
N SER A 200 -29.62 2.91 10.58
CA SER A 200 -31.02 3.22 10.32
C SER A 200 -31.65 2.17 9.40
N GLY A 201 -31.88 0.97 9.93
CA GLY A 201 -32.47 -0.13 9.17
C GLY A 201 -32.86 -1.35 10.01
N ASN A 202 -33.69 -1.17 11.04
CA ASN A 202 -34.76 -2.10 11.41
C ASN A 202 -35.54 -1.54 12.59
N GLY A 203 -36.57 -0.76 12.26
CA GLY A 203 -37.55 -0.24 13.20
C GLY A 203 -38.89 -0.12 12.49
N THR A 204 -39.48 -1.27 12.17
CA THR A 204 -40.93 -1.43 11.98
C THR A 204 -41.33 -2.79 12.52
#